data_AF-A0ABD3Y6D6-F1
#
_entry.id   AF-A0ABD3Y6D6-F1
#
_cell.length_a   1.000
_cell.length_b   1.000
_cell.length_c   1.000
_cell.angle_alpha   90.00
_cell.angle_beta   90.00
_cell.angle_gamma   90.00
#
_symmetry.space_group_name_H-M   'P 1'
#
loop_
_entity.id
_entity.type
_entity.pdbx_description
1 polymer ?
#
loop_
_entity_poly.entity_id
_entity_poly.type
_entity_poly.pdbx_seq_one_letter_code
_entity_poly.pdbx_strand_id
1 'polypeptide(L)'
;MLNSYPQLLVIYNELEIAQNQKEQQECLHSVMQSELSDVRVLNKQGDYLNLQGTVCPELSGEQLAQLVTAYLLNEGQCCLGKIKTLSTAQAFDLLGL
;
A
#
# COMPACT_ATOMS: atom_id res chain seq x y z
N MET A 1 13.70 0.19 -4.16
CA MET A 1 13.65 -0.03 -5.65
C MET A 1 12.20 -0.20 -6.09
N LEU A 2 11.74 0.51 -7.12
CA LEU A 2 10.34 0.44 -7.60
C LEU A 2 9.94 -0.89 -8.27
N ASN A 3 10.90 -1.80 -8.46
CA ASN A 3 10.71 -3.13 -9.05
C ASN A 3 10.76 -4.25 -7.99
N SER A 4 10.65 -3.90 -6.71
CA SER A 4 10.58 -4.86 -5.62
C SER A 4 9.12 -5.17 -5.32
N TYR A 5 8.69 -6.40 -5.55
CA TYR A 5 7.32 -6.89 -5.33
C TYR A 5 7.30 -7.95 -4.23
N PRO A 6 6.16 -8.14 -3.52
CA PRO A 6 4.89 -7.41 -3.64
C PRO A 6 4.98 -5.95 -3.18
N GLN A 7 4.04 -5.13 -3.66
CA GLN A 7 3.92 -3.72 -3.32
C GLN A 7 2.55 -3.39 -2.78
N LEU A 8 2.54 -2.48 -1.81
CA LEU A 8 1.35 -1.82 -1.32
C LEU A 8 1.25 -0.46 -1.98
N LEU A 9 0.22 -0.27 -2.80
CA LEU A 9 -0.09 0.95 -3.52
C LEU A 9 -1.13 1.71 -2.72
N VAL A 10 -0.84 2.97 -2.38
CA VAL A 10 -1.81 3.85 -1.73
C VAL A 10 -2.31 4.82 -2.78
N ILE A 11 -3.57 4.64 -3.17
CA ILE A 11 -4.24 5.35 -4.27
C ILE A 11 -5.56 5.88 -3.70
N TYR A 12 -5.81 7.19 -3.77
CA TYR A 12 -7.04 7.79 -3.21
C TYR A 12 -7.31 7.45 -1.73
N ASN A 13 -6.26 7.28 -0.91
CA ASN A 13 -6.35 6.77 0.46
C ASN A 13 -6.98 5.37 0.58
N GLU A 14 -6.94 4.59 -0.48
CA GLU A 14 -7.23 3.17 -0.50
C GLU A 14 -5.95 2.38 -0.75
N LEU A 15 -5.93 1.15 -0.24
CA LEU A 15 -4.80 0.25 -0.39
C LEU A 15 -5.09 -0.74 -1.52
N GLU A 16 -4.17 -0.80 -2.47
CA GLU A 16 -4.15 -1.78 -3.53
C GLU A 16 -2.88 -2.63 -3.41
N ILE A 17 -2.94 -3.90 -3.81
CA ILE A 17 -1.80 -4.82 -3.73
C ILE A 17 -1.38 -5.22 -5.14
N ALA A 18 -0.11 -5.02 -5.47
CA ALA A 18 0.47 -5.48 -6.71
C ALA A 18 1.54 -6.54 -6.43
N GLN A 19 1.31 -7.77 -6.90
CA GLN A 19 2.27 -8.88 -6.81
C GLN A 19 3.36 -8.79 -7.89
N ASN A 20 3.11 -8.03 -8.95
CA ASN A 20 4.01 -7.87 -10.07
C ASN A 20 3.74 -6.56 -10.81
N GLN A 21 4.58 -6.26 -11.80
CA GLN A 21 4.50 -5.03 -12.59
C GLN A 21 3.19 -4.90 -13.38
N LYS A 22 2.62 -6.02 -13.85
CA LYS A 22 1.38 -5.99 -14.62
C LYS A 22 0.22 -5.56 -13.72
N GLU A 23 0.09 -6.16 -12.53
CA GLU A 23 -0.94 -5.77 -11.55
C GLU A 23 -0.77 -4.32 -11.10
N GLN A 24 0.47 -3.85 -10.89
CA GLN A 24 0.72 -2.45 -10.60
C GLN A 24 0.17 -1.53 -11.69
N GLN A 25 0.40 -1.87 -12.97
CA GLN A 25 -0.12 -1.08 -14.09
C GLN A 25 -1.65 -1.14 -14.17
N GLU A 26 -2.26 -2.27 -13.83
CA GLU A 26 -3.72 -2.42 -13.76
C GLU A 26 -4.31 -1.53 -12.66
N CYS A 27 -3.73 -1.51 -11.45
CA CYS A 27 -4.14 -0.61 -10.37
C CYS A 27 -4.02 0.87 -10.76
N LEU A 28 -2.99 1.23 -11.54
CA LEU A 28 -2.75 2.61 -11.97
C LEU A 28 -3.60 3.04 -13.16
N HIS A 29 -4.17 2.11 -13.92
CA HIS A 29 -4.94 2.42 -15.12
C HIS A 29 -6.23 3.19 -14.81
N SER A 30 -6.78 3.00 -13.61
CA SER A 30 -7.97 3.71 -13.11
C SER A 30 -7.66 5.06 -12.46
N VAL A 31 -6.39 5.40 -12.27
CA VAL A 31 -5.96 6.62 -11.57
C VAL A 31 -5.91 7.80 -12.53
N MET A 32 -6.54 8.90 -12.14
CA MET A 32 -6.48 10.13 -12.92
C MET A 32 -5.04 10.65 -12.96
N GLN A 33 -4.63 11.19 -14.11
CA GLN A 33 -3.25 11.64 -14.31
C GLN A 33 -2.82 12.74 -13.31
N SER A 34 -3.75 13.57 -12.85
CA SER A 34 -3.51 14.59 -11.81
C SER A 34 -3.19 14.02 -10.44
N GLU A 35 -3.53 12.75 -10.20
CA GLU A 35 -3.49 12.09 -8.88
C GLU A 35 -2.33 11.08 -8.80
N LEU A 36 -1.68 10.81 -9.94
CA LEU A 36 -0.49 9.94 -9.99
C LEU A 36 0.67 10.47 -9.13
N SER A 37 0.72 11.78 -8.87
CA SER A 37 1.70 12.39 -7.96
C SER A 37 1.48 12.04 -6.49
N ASP A 38 0.25 11.68 -6.12
CA ASP A 38 -0.14 11.36 -4.75
C ASP A 38 -0.05 9.86 -4.44
N VAL A 39 0.16 9.03 -5.46
CA VAL A 39 0.34 7.60 -5.30
C VAL A 39 1.65 7.31 -4.55
N ARG A 40 1.52 6.54 -3.47
CA ARG A 40 2.65 6.05 -2.69
C ARG A 40 2.79 4.55 -2.88
N VAL A 41 4.02 4.12 -3.10
CA VAL A 41 4.42 2.73 -3.25
C VAL A 41 5.22 2.37 -2.01
N LEU A 42 4.72 1.41 -1.25
CA LEU A 42 5.42 0.82 -0.13
C LEU A 42 5.89 -0.58 -0.52
N ASN A 43 7.19 -0.82 -0.42
CA ASN A 43 7.78 -2.13 -0.70
C ASN A 43 8.09 -2.92 0.57
N LYS A 44 8.39 -4.20 0.41
CA LYS A 44 8.66 -5.13 1.51
C LYS A 44 9.93 -4.77 2.31
N GLN A 45 10.82 -3.96 1.74
CA GLN A 45 12.03 -3.45 2.40
C GLN A 45 11.75 -2.28 3.36
N GLY A 46 10.54 -1.72 3.34
CA GLY A 46 10.19 -0.56 4.17
C GLY A 46 10.29 0.78 3.43
N ASP A 47 10.68 0.80 2.15
CA ASP A 47 10.80 2.06 1.42
C ASP A 47 9.43 2.58 1.02
N TYR A 48 9.20 3.88 1.27
CA TYR A 48 8.09 4.65 0.70
C TYR A 48 8.60 5.44 -0.51
N LEU A 49 8.06 5.11 -1.69
CA LEU A 49 8.45 5.68 -2.97
C LEU A 49 7.24 6.29 -3.68
N ASN A 50 7.44 7.30 -4.52
CA ASN A 50 6.45 7.70 -5.51
C ASN A 50 6.61 6.87 -6.80
N LEU A 51 5.73 7.08 -7.79
CA LEU A 51 5.79 6.36 -9.07
C LEU A 51 7.04 6.64 -9.92
N GLN A 52 7.82 7.68 -9.59
CA GLN A 52 9.11 7.94 -10.23
C GLN A 52 10.29 7.23 -9.53
N GLY A 53 10.03 6.51 -8.43
CA GLY A 53 11.06 5.81 -7.65
C GLY A 53 11.81 6.70 -6.66
N THR A 54 11.29 7.90 -6.41
CA THR A 54 11.85 8.84 -5.44
C THR A 54 11.24 8.60 -4.07
N VAL A 55 12.06 8.67 -3.02
CA VAL A 55 11.59 8.56 -1.63
C VAL A 55 10.56 9.64 -1.33
N CYS A 56 9.45 9.24 -0.74
CA CYS A 56 8.38 10.13 -0.31
C CYS A 56 8.11 9.98 1.19
N PRO A 57 7.38 10.92 1.81
CA PRO A 57 7.07 10.85 3.24
C PRO A 57 6.34 9.57 3.61
N GLU A 58 6.84 8.89 4.64
CA GLU A 58 6.25 7.68 5.18
C GLU A 58 4.83 7.95 5.72
N LEU A 59 4.00 6.91 5.70
CA LEU A 59 2.73 6.94 6.42
C LEU A 59 2.99 6.75 7.91
N SER A 60 2.17 7.40 8.74
CA SER A 60 2.18 7.05 10.16
C SER A 60 1.72 5.60 10.35
N GLY A 61 2.16 4.94 11.42
CA GLY A 61 1.72 3.57 11.70
C GLY A 61 0.20 3.45 11.89
N GLU A 62 -0.47 4.53 12.32
CA GLU A 62 -1.93 4.61 12.41
C GLU A 62 -2.59 4.67 11.02
N GLN A 63 -2.05 5.49 10.11
CA GLN A 63 -2.53 5.55 8.73
C GLN A 63 -2.36 4.20 8.03
N LEU A 64 -1.21 3.57 8.21
CA LEU A 64 -0.96 2.24 7.65
C LEU A 64 -1.92 1.20 8.21
N ALA A 65 -2.19 1.23 9.53
CA ALA A 65 -3.18 0.36 10.14
C ALA A 65 -4.59 0.56 9.57
N GLN A 66 -5.01 1.82 9.39
CA GLN A 66 -6.31 2.13 8.80
C GLN A 66 -6.44 1.57 7.38
N LEU A 67 -5.44 1.81 6.53
CA LEU A 67 -5.43 1.33 5.14
C LEU A 67 -5.46 -0.19 5.05
N VAL A 68 -4.58 -0.88 5.77
CA VAL A 68 -4.49 -2.34 5.75
C VAL A 68 -5.74 -2.98 6.31
N THR A 69 -6.29 -2.45 7.41
CA THR A 69 -7.50 -3.02 8.00
C THR A 69 -8.75 -2.75 7.15
N ALA A 70 -8.83 -1.61 6.48
CA ALA A 70 -9.90 -1.33 5.51
C ALA A 70 -9.84 -2.29 4.32
N TYR A 71 -8.65 -2.53 3.77
CA TYR A 71 -8.45 -3.51 2.70
C TYR A 71 -8.90 -4.92 3.13
N LEU A 72 -8.40 -5.39 4.27
CA LEU A 72 -8.75 -6.72 4.78
C LEU A 72 -10.24 -6.86 5.08
N LEU A 73 -10.89 -5.79 5.53
CA LEU A 73 -12.35 -5.76 5.72
C LEU A 73 -13.09 -5.92 4.38
N ASN A 74 -12.61 -5.26 3.32
CA ASN A 74 -13.17 -5.40 1.96
C ASN A 74 -12.98 -6.82 1.41
N GLU A 75 -11.87 -7.48 1.74
CA GLU A 75 -11.60 -8.90 1.45
C GLU A 75 -12.39 -9.88 2.36
N GLY A 76 -13.23 -9.36 3.25
CA GLY A 76 -14.12 -10.17 4.10
C GLY A 76 -13.49 -10.66 5.41
N GLN A 77 -12.29 -10.20 5.78
CA GLN A 77 -11.74 -10.47 7.11
C GLN A 77 -12.47 -9.65 8.18
N CYS A 78 -12.67 -10.26 9.35
CA CYS A 78 -13.28 -9.63 10.51
C CYS A 78 -12.33 -9.61 11.71
N CYS A 79 -12.70 -8.89 12.77
CA CYS A 79 -11.95 -8.80 14.04
C CYS A 79 -10.66 -7.95 14.02
N LEU A 80 -10.53 -7.01 13.09
CA LEU A 80 -9.35 -6.14 12.94
C LEU A 80 -9.31 -4.93 13.89
N GLY A 81 -10.40 -4.64 14.61
CA GLY A 81 -10.56 -3.40 15.41
C GLY A 81 -9.60 -3.20 16.59
N LYS A 82 -8.76 -4.20 16.91
CA LYS A 82 -7.68 -4.07 17.91
C LYS A 82 -6.38 -3.53 17.32
N ILE A 83 -6.23 -3.55 15.99
CA ILE A 83 -5.03 -3.10 15.29
C ILE A 83 -5.11 -1.59 15.15
N LYS A 84 -4.34 -0.87 15.99
CA LYS A 84 -4.32 0.60 16.00
C LYS A 84 -3.13 1.18 15.24
N THR A 85 -2.03 0.44 15.19
CA THR A 85 -0.78 0.86 14.56
C THR A 85 -0.12 -0.35 13.89
N LEU A 86 0.49 -0.15 12.73
CA LEU A 86 1.31 -1.14 12.07
C LEU A 86 2.67 -0.54 11.69
N SER A 87 3.73 -1.34 11.82
CA SER A 87 4.96 -1.13 11.05
C SER A 87 4.79 -1.73 9.66
N THR A 88 5.66 -1.35 8.71
CA THR A 88 5.65 -1.93 7.36
C THR A 88 5.73 -3.46 7.40
N ALA A 89 6.65 -4.04 8.18
CA ALA A 89 6.77 -5.50 8.27
C ALA A 89 5.47 -6.16 8.74
N GLN A 90 4.83 -5.61 9.78
CA GLN A 90 3.55 -6.15 10.28
C GLN A 90 2.41 -6.00 9.26
N ALA A 91 2.41 -4.96 8.43
CA ALA A 91 1.43 -4.80 7.37
C ALA A 91 1.56 -5.90 6.32
N PHE A 92 2.78 -6.18 5.84
CA PHE A 92 3.01 -7.28 4.89
C PHE A 92 2.68 -8.64 5.50
N ASP A 93 3.11 -8.91 6.74
CA ASP A 93 2.80 -10.16 7.43
C ASP A 93 1.29 -10.38 7.58
N LEU A 94 0.54 -9.33 7.95
CA LEU A 94 -0.91 -9.41 8.13
C LEU A 94 -1.66 -9.66 6.81
N LEU A 95 -1.13 -9.11 5.71
CA LEU A 95 -1.65 -9.34 4.35
C LEU A 95 -1.20 -10.70 3.77
N GLY A 96 -0.34 -11.45 4.48
CA GLY A 96 0.18 -12.74 4.03
C GLY A 96 1.18 -12.63 2.88
N LEU A 97 1.92 -11.52 2.79
CA LEU A 97 2.78 -11.15 1.68
C LEU A 97 4.27 -11.42 1.90
#